data_AF-A0A379ERY6-F1
#
_entry.id   AF-A0A379ERY6-F1
#
_cell.length_a   1.000
_cell.length_b   1.000
_cell.length_c   1.000
_cell.angle_alpha   90.00
_cell.angle_beta   90.00
_cell.angle_gamma   90.00
#
_symmetry.space_group_name_H-M   'P 1'
#
loop_
_entity.id
_entity.type
_entity.pdbx_description
1 polymer ?
#
loop_
_entity_poly.entity_id
_entity_poly.type
_entity_poly.pdbx_seq_one_letter_code
_entity_poly.pdbx_strand_id
1 'polypeptide(L)' 'MGIEVNQVLKLDDLVRDDNLVFSATGITNGDLLKGIHRKGNLATTETLLIRGRSRTIRRIQSVHYLDRKDTALYRIIGA' A
#
# COMPACT_ATOMS: atom_id res chain seq x y z
N MET A 1 -5.89 24.69 -15.86
CA MET A 1 -4.73 23.94 -15.34
C MET A 1 -3.51 23.96 -16.27
N GLY A 2 -3.58 24.52 -17.48
CA GLY A 2 -2.38 24.77 -18.30
C GLY A 2 -1.65 23.51 -18.78
N ILE A 3 -2.36 22.38 -18.91
CA ILE A 3 -1.80 21.10 -19.32
C ILE A 3 -2.04 20.94 -20.83
N GLU A 4 -1.00 20.60 -21.59
CA GLU A 4 -1.16 20.20 -22.99
C GLU A 4 -1.75 18.79 -23.09
N VAL A 5 -2.82 18.68 -23.87
CA VAL A 5 -3.47 17.40 -24.15
C VAL A 5 -2.66 16.65 -25.20
N ASN A 6 -2.63 15.31 -25.12
CA ASN A 6 -1.89 14.42 -26.02
C ASN A 6 -0.36 14.49 -25.90
N GLN A 7 0.16 15.13 -24.84
CA GLN A 7 1.57 15.03 -24.51
C GLN A 7 1.88 13.64 -23.94
N VAL A 8 2.94 13.00 -24.46
CA VAL A 8 3.51 11.79 -23.85
C VAL A 8 4.44 12.19 -22.72
N LEU A 9 4.10 11.78 -21.49
CA LEU A 9 4.91 12.03 -20.30
C LEU A 9 5.87 10.86 -20.06
N LYS A 10 7.15 11.15 -19.89
CA LYS A 10 8.17 10.20 -19.44
C LYS A 10 8.11 10.02 -17.93
N LEU A 11 8.82 9.03 -17.40
CA LEU A 11 8.87 8.79 -15.95
C LEU A 11 9.35 10.04 -15.19
N ASP A 12 10.41 10.69 -15.68
CA ASP A 12 10.98 11.89 -15.05
C ASP A 12 10.03 13.11 -15.12
N ASP A 13 9.06 13.10 -16.04
CA ASP A 13 8.00 14.12 -16.08
C ASP A 13 6.95 13.88 -15.00
N LEU A 14 6.71 12.61 -14.64
CA LEU A 14 5.76 12.18 -13.60
C LEU A 14 6.37 12.24 -12.19
N VAL A 15 7.64 11.89 -12.07
CA VAL A 15 8.39 11.80 -10.81
C VAL A 15 9.80 12.35 -11.07
N ARG A 16 10.03 13.59 -10.67
CA ARG A 16 11.21 14.37 -11.09
C ARG A 16 12.51 14.00 -10.40
N ASP A 17 12.44 13.42 -9.20
CA ASP A 17 13.63 13.09 -8.42
C ASP A 17 13.38 11.94 -7.42
N ASP A 18 14.46 11.49 -6.79
CA ASP A 18 14.45 10.42 -5.78
C ASP A 18 13.90 10.88 -4.41
N ASN A 19 13.49 12.14 -4.23
CA ASN A 19 12.90 12.64 -2.99
C ASN A 19 11.42 12.23 -2.86
N LEU A 20 11.17 10.94 -2.95
CA LEU A 20 9.85 10.33 -2.89
C LEU A 20 9.78 9.21 -1.86
N VAL A 21 8.54 8.88 -1.48
CA VAL A 21 8.18 7.65 -0.80
C VAL A 21 7.03 6.99 -1.55
N PHE A 22 7.19 5.71 -1.86
CA PHE A 22 6.13 4.86 -2.38
C PHE A 22 5.73 3.83 -1.33
N SER A 23 4.42 3.61 -1.18
CA SER A 23 3.87 2.58 -0.28
C SER A 23 2.70 1.90 -0.94
N ALA A 24 2.69 0.58 -0.95
CA ALA A 24 1.59 -0.23 -1.47
C ALA A 24 1.30 -1.40 -0.53
N THR A 25 0.02 -1.63 -0.23
CA THR A 25 -0.44 -2.77 0.58
C THR A 25 -1.32 -3.67 -0.28
N GLY A 26 -1.08 -4.98 -0.25
CA GLY A 26 -1.89 -5.93 -1.00
C GLY A 26 -3.30 -6.07 -0.40
N ILE A 27 -4.34 -5.86 -1.20
CA ILE A 27 -5.73 -6.12 -0.81
C ILE A 27 -6.07 -7.59 -1.10
N THR A 28 -5.89 -8.02 -2.34
CA THR A 28 -5.98 -9.43 -2.77
C THR A 28 -4.58 -9.97 -3.03
N ASN A 29 -4.44 -11.30 -3.06
CA ASN A 29 -3.17 -11.94 -3.42
C ASN A 29 -2.79 -11.58 -4.85
N GLY A 30 -1.58 -11.05 -5.02
CA GLY A 30 -0.96 -10.84 -6.30
C GLY A 30 0.53 -11.19 -6.24
N ASP A 31 1.19 -11.08 -7.39
CA ASP A 31 2.59 -11.51 -7.53
C ASP A 31 3.53 -10.69 -6.64
N LEU A 32 3.25 -9.39 -6.48
CA LEU A 32 4.12 -8.50 -5.72
C LEU A 32 3.85 -8.56 -4.21
N LEU A 33 2.59 -8.64 -3.79
CA LEU A 33 2.19 -8.56 -2.38
C LEU A 33 1.08 -9.55 -2.07
N LYS A 34 1.19 -10.16 -0.89
CA LYS A 34 0.10 -10.94 -0.31
C LYS A 34 -1.07 -10.01 0.03
N GLY A 35 -2.27 -10.49 -0.25
CA GLY A 35 -3.51 -9.84 0.13
C GLY A 35 -3.74 -9.87 1.63
N ILE A 36 -4.81 -9.21 2.04
CA ILE A 36 -5.28 -9.23 3.42
C ILE A 36 -5.81 -10.62 3.73
N HIS A 37 -5.30 -11.25 4.80
CA HIS A 37 -5.83 -12.52 5.29
C HIS A 37 -6.37 -12.34 6.70
N ARG A 38 -7.53 -12.93 6.97
CA ARG A 38 -8.14 -12.95 8.30
C ARG A 38 -8.18 -14.37 8.84
N LYS A 39 -7.78 -14.54 10.11
CA LYS A 39 -7.96 -15.77 10.88
C LYS A 39 -8.56 -15.41 12.23
N GLY A 40 -9.87 -15.60 12.36
CA GLY A 40 -10.61 -15.19 13.56
C GLY A 40 -10.49 -13.69 13.80
N ASN A 41 -9.91 -13.33 14.95
CA ASN A 41 -9.70 -11.95 15.39
C ASN A 41 -8.38 -11.31 14.86
N LEU A 42 -7.57 -12.06 14.11
CA LEU A 42 -6.34 -11.54 13.53
C LEU A 42 -6.53 -11.25 12.05
N ALA A 43 -6.04 -10.09 11.60
CA ALA A 43 -5.81 -9.81 10.19
C ALA A 43 -4.31 -9.63 9.93
N THR A 44 -3.83 -10.07 8.78
CA THR A 44 -2.46 -9.81 8.33
C THR A 44 -2.46 -9.03 7.03
N THR A 45 -1.46 -8.16 6.89
CA THR A 45 -1.22 -7.33 5.70
C THR A 45 0.24 -7.44 5.28
N GLU A 46 0.50 -7.31 3.97
CA GLU A 46 1.85 -7.13 3.45
C GLU A 46 1.94 -5.80 2.69
N THR A 47 2.92 -4.98 3.08
CA THR A 47 3.17 -3.65 2.51
C THR A 47 4.59 -3.57 1.95
N LEU A 48 4.74 -3.04 0.74
CA LEU A 48 6.02 -2.63 0.16
C LEU A 48 6.20 -1.13 0.37
N LEU A 49 7.27 -0.75 1.05
CA LEU A 49 7.66 0.65 1.24
C LEU A 49 9.01 0.90 0.57
N ILE A 50 9.06 1.90 -0.31
CA ILE A 50 10.27 2.32 -1.03
C ILE A 50 10.53 3.79 -0.74
N ARG A 51 11.78 4.12 -0.42
CA ARG A 51 12.25 5.51 -0.33
C ARG A 51 13.35 5.72 -1.35
N GLY A 52 13.10 6.59 -2.34
CA GLY A 52 14.06 6.85 -3.43
C GLY A 52 15.40 7.33 -2.90
N ARG A 53 15.38 8.36 -2.05
CA ARG A 53 16.58 9.05 -1.57
C ARG A 53 17.58 8.17 -0.83
N SER A 54 17.09 7.21 -0.04
CA SER A 54 17.95 6.25 0.66
C SER A 54 18.05 4.90 -0.05
N ARG A 55 17.41 4.75 -1.21
CA ARG A 55 17.26 3.50 -1.96
C ARG A 55 16.85 2.32 -1.08
N THR A 56 16.06 2.61 -0.05
CA THR A 56 15.67 1.60 0.94
C THR A 56 14.36 0.99 0.50
N ILE A 57 14.32 -0.35 0.48
CA ILE A 57 13.12 -1.13 0.23
C ILE A 57 12.81 -1.92 1.50
N ARG A 58 11.58 -1.81 2.00
CA ARG A 58 11.07 -2.57 3.13
C ARG A 58 9.84 -3.35 2.70
N ARG A 59 9.88 -4.65 2.94
CA ARG A 59 8.69 -5.50 2.90
C ARG A 59 8.22 -5.68 4.33
N ILE A 60 7.05 -5.15 4.64
CA ILE A 60 6.52 -5.06 6.01
C ILE A 60 5.35 -6.01 6.10
N GLN A 61 5.45 -7.00 6.99
CA GLN A 61 4.36 -7.88 7.35
C GLN A 61 3.82 -7.45 8.70
N SER A 62 2.51 -7.23 8.79
CA SER A 62 1.87 -6.75 10.01
C SER A 62 0.76 -7.69 10.43
N VAL A 63 0.58 -7.82 11.75
CA VAL A 63 -0.51 -8.56 12.38
C VAL A 63 -1.36 -7.54 13.14
N HIS A 64 -2.66 -7.56 12.88
CA HIS A 64 -3.64 -6.63 13.43
C HIS A 64 -4.64 -7.41 14.28
N TYR A 65 -4.75 -7.04 15.55
CA TYR A 65 -5.80 -7.49 16.46
C TYR A 65 -7.07 -6.69 16.19
N LEU A 66 -8.09 -7.32 15.61
CA LEU A 66 -9.33 -6.66 15.17
C LEU A 66 -10.21 -6.22 16.34
N ASP A 67 -10.14 -6.96 17.46
CA ASP A 67 -10.80 -6.64 18.74
C ASP A 67 -10.35 -5.32 19.37
N ARG A 68 -9.19 -4.83 18.95
CA ARG A 68 -8.63 -3.55 19.39
C ARG A 68 -8.87 -2.42 18.40
N LYS A 69 -9.66 -2.65 17.34
CA LYS A 69 -9.99 -1.63 16.33
C LYS A 69 -11.40 -1.08 16.53
N ASP A 70 -11.71 -0.05 15.75
CA ASP A 70 -13.02 0.60 15.75
C ASP A 70 -14.14 -0.43 15.53
N THR A 71 -15.20 -0.32 16.31
CA THR A 71 -16.34 -1.24 16.25
C THR A 71 -17.11 -1.15 14.94
N ALA A 72 -17.02 -0.04 14.22
CA ALA A 72 -17.57 0.10 12.87
C ALA A 72 -16.97 -0.93 11.90
N LEU A 73 -15.72 -1.35 12.12
CA LEU A 73 -15.03 -2.32 11.27
C LEU A 73 -15.78 -3.65 11.22
N TYR A 74 -16.35 -4.11 12.35
CA TYR A 74 -17.08 -5.38 12.43
C TYR A 74 -18.26 -5.47 11.47
N ARG A 75 -18.92 -4.34 11.18
CA ARG A 75 -20.05 -4.28 10.25
C ARG A 75 -19.62 -4.56 8.82
N ILE A 76 -18.38 -4.24 8.48
CA ILE A 76 -17.84 -4.34 7.12
C ILE A 76 -17.25 -5.74 6.87
N ILE A 77 -16.57 -6.30 7.87
CA ILE A 77 -15.82 -7.56 7.71
C ILE A 77 -16.63 -8.82 7.97
N GLY A 78 -17.92 -8.71 8.32
CA GLY A 78 -18.77 -9.85 8.68
C GLY A 78 -18.24 -10.55 9.92
N ALA A 79 -18.68 -10.08 11.09
CA ALA A 79 -18.64 -10.87 12.32
C ALA A 79 -20.05 -11.38 12.61
#